data_AF-A0A9W7DUM6-F1
#
_entry.id   AF-A0A9W7DUM6-F1
#
_cell.length_a   1.000
_cell.length_b   1.000
_cell.length_c   1.000
_cell.angle_alpha   90.00
_cell.angle_beta   90.00
_cell.angle_gamma   90.00
#
_symmetry.space_group_name_H-M   'P 1'
#
loop_
_entity.id
_entity.type
_entity.pdbx_description
1 polymer ?
#
loop_
_entity_poly.entity_id
_entity_poly.type
_entity_poly.pdbx_seq_one_letter_code
_entity_poly.pdbx_strand_id
1 'polypeptide(L)'
;MTPTGYGTYHTSIDVNGFNYTFAAAASIIKTKATDPTSPSSISSCPDGCTFTTSIILGPSPSASTVQNILQNLLKTFTPTSYHLLNRNCNHFTETFSTSLIPSSTFPLPSYPRYINRAAKTATIFINHGDVCDIEVEGYNAAGRERLSKEEKVKKGKKKELTEEQKEALAKLKK
;
A
#
# COMPACT_ATOMS: atom_id res chain seq x y z
N MET A 1 -4.26 11.88 -22.22
CA MET A 1 -5.45 11.00 -22.13
C MET A 1 -5.27 10.06 -20.95
N THR A 2 -5.98 10.26 -19.85
CA THR A 2 -6.06 9.25 -18.78
C THR A 2 -6.84 8.05 -19.32
N PRO A 3 -6.25 6.84 -19.39
CA PRO A 3 -7.01 5.64 -19.76
C PRO A 3 -8.20 5.51 -18.82
N THR A 4 -9.30 4.95 -19.30
CA THR A 4 -10.63 4.79 -18.68
C THR A 4 -10.68 3.98 -17.37
N GLY A 5 -9.58 3.91 -16.60
CA GLY A 5 -9.52 3.29 -15.28
C GLY A 5 -9.40 1.75 -15.31
N TYR A 6 -9.31 1.16 -16.50
CA TYR A 6 -9.16 -0.28 -16.75
C TYR A 6 -7.81 -0.63 -17.40
N GLY A 7 -6.81 0.25 -17.28
CA GLY A 7 -5.45 -0.06 -17.73
C GLY A 7 -4.82 -1.19 -16.93
N THR A 8 -3.94 -1.96 -17.56
CA THR A 8 -3.01 -2.86 -16.87
C THR A 8 -1.80 -2.05 -16.44
N TYR A 9 -1.67 -1.82 -15.14
CA TYR A 9 -0.57 -1.04 -14.58
C TYR A 9 0.46 -1.98 -13.95
N HIS A 10 1.73 -1.61 -14.11
CA HIS A 10 2.83 -2.15 -13.33
C HIS A 10 3.32 -1.09 -12.36
N THR A 11 3.69 -1.50 -11.15
CA THR A 11 4.23 -0.59 -10.15
C THR A 11 5.47 -1.17 -9.48
N SER A 12 6.33 -0.26 -9.06
CA SER A 12 7.51 -0.50 -8.23
C SER A 12 7.59 0.57 -7.14
N ILE A 13 8.34 0.32 -6.07
CA ILE A 13 8.60 1.31 -5.01
C ILE A 13 10.08 1.65 -4.98
N ASP A 14 10.36 2.95 -5.01
CA ASP A 14 11.71 3.49 -4.77
C ASP A 14 11.82 3.94 -3.32
N VAL A 15 12.78 3.35 -2.59
CA VAL A 15 13.05 3.70 -1.20
C VAL A 15 14.54 3.49 -0.91
N ASN A 16 15.16 4.46 -0.22
CA ASN A 16 16.59 4.43 0.13
C ASN A 16 17.53 4.14 -1.07
N GLY A 17 17.21 4.69 -2.25
CA GLY A 17 18.03 4.56 -3.47
C GLY A 17 17.87 3.24 -4.23
N PHE A 18 16.92 2.40 -3.84
CA PHE A 18 16.64 1.13 -4.51
C PHE A 18 15.18 1.05 -4.96
N ASN A 19 14.98 0.40 -6.11
CA ASN A 19 13.68 0.07 -6.67
C ASN A 19 13.31 -1.37 -6.31
N TYR A 20 12.06 -1.57 -5.89
CA TYR A 20 11.52 -2.86 -5.49
C TYR A 20 10.27 -3.18 -6.31
N THR A 21 10.24 -4.36 -6.91
CA THR A 21 9.09 -4.87 -7.67
C THR A 21 8.88 -6.35 -7.38
N PHE A 22 7.66 -6.86 -7.55
CA PHE A 22 7.34 -8.27 -7.36
C PHE A 22 7.01 -8.93 -8.70
N ALA A 23 7.71 -10.02 -9.01
CA ALA A 23 7.62 -10.72 -10.28
C ALA A 23 7.47 -12.24 -10.09
N ALA A 24 6.70 -12.87 -10.98
CA ALA A 24 6.37 -14.30 -10.91
C ALA A 24 7.62 -15.20 -10.88
N ALA A 25 8.65 -14.87 -11.64
CA ALA A 25 9.84 -15.71 -11.79
C ALA A 25 10.88 -15.56 -10.65
N ALA A 26 10.83 -14.46 -9.89
CA ALA A 26 11.95 -14.07 -9.03
C ALA A 26 11.55 -13.46 -7.67
N SER A 27 10.27 -13.54 -7.29
CA SER A 27 9.76 -12.90 -6.05
C SER A 27 10.03 -11.38 -6.08
N ILE A 28 10.47 -10.80 -4.96
CA ILE A 28 10.78 -9.37 -4.85
C ILE A 28 12.17 -9.12 -5.42
N ILE A 29 12.20 -8.41 -6.54
CA ILE A 29 13.42 -7.97 -7.21
C ILE A 29 13.81 -6.61 -6.65
N LYS A 30 15.09 -6.47 -6.29
CA LYS A 30 15.72 -5.21 -5.86
C LYS A 30 16.72 -4.74 -6.92
N THR A 31 16.53 -3.54 -7.46
CA THR A 31 17.47 -2.90 -8.40
C THR A 31 17.85 -1.50 -7.92
N LYS A 32 18.83 -0.86 -8.56
CA LYS A 32 19.18 0.53 -8.25
C LYS A 32 18.05 1.44 -8.74
N ALA A 33 17.59 2.35 -7.89
CA ALA A 33 16.59 3.33 -8.31
C ALA A 33 17.18 4.24 -9.40
N THR A 34 16.38 4.51 -10.42
CA THR A 34 16.67 5.49 -11.47
C THR A 34 15.92 6.77 -11.16
N ASP A 35 16.50 7.93 -11.47
CA ASP A 35 15.79 9.20 -11.34
C ASP A 35 14.53 9.16 -12.24
N PRO A 36 13.31 9.30 -11.69
CA PRO A 36 12.07 9.19 -12.44
C PRO A 36 11.92 10.22 -13.58
N THR A 37 12.74 11.27 -13.59
CA THR A 37 12.79 12.28 -14.66
C THR A 37 13.85 11.99 -15.72
N SER A 38 14.70 10.98 -15.49
CA SER A 38 15.81 10.65 -16.38
C SER A 38 15.38 9.73 -17.53
N PRO A 39 16.06 9.82 -18.69
CA PRO A 39 15.82 8.90 -19.81
C PRO A 39 15.98 7.41 -19.46
N SER A 40 16.80 7.09 -18.45
CA SER A 40 17.01 5.73 -17.97
C SER A 40 15.79 5.14 -17.26
N SER A 41 14.84 5.95 -16.76
CA SER A 41 13.55 5.45 -16.26
C SER A 41 12.61 4.97 -17.36
N ILE A 42 12.80 5.44 -18.59
CA ILE A 42 12.11 4.90 -19.76
C ILE A 42 12.72 3.54 -20.13
N SER A 43 14.04 3.39 -20.01
CA SER A 43 14.77 2.15 -20.30
C SER A 43 14.62 1.05 -19.25
N SER A 44 14.15 1.36 -18.04
CA SER A 44 13.87 0.36 -17.00
C SER A 44 12.47 -0.25 -17.10
N CYS A 45 11.64 0.23 -18.03
CA CYS A 45 10.36 -0.39 -18.35
C CYS A 45 10.58 -1.71 -19.10
N PRO A 46 9.90 -2.80 -18.72
CA PRO A 46 9.85 -4.02 -19.52
C PRO A 46 9.35 -3.72 -20.95
N ASP A 47 9.71 -4.57 -21.91
CA ASP A 47 9.22 -4.46 -23.29
C ASP A 47 7.69 -4.36 -23.33
N GLY A 48 7.18 -3.35 -24.04
CA GLY A 48 5.74 -3.07 -24.14
C GLY A 48 5.14 -2.25 -22.99
N CYS A 49 5.95 -1.84 -22.00
CA CYS A 49 5.53 -0.90 -20.95
C CYS A 49 6.01 0.52 -21.28
N THR A 50 5.22 1.53 -20.90
CA THR A 50 5.61 2.94 -20.97
C THR A 50 5.52 3.55 -19.58
N PHE A 51 6.63 4.14 -19.12
CA PHE A 51 6.64 4.89 -17.88
C PHE A 51 5.60 6.01 -17.95
N THR A 52 4.70 6.05 -16.96
CA THR A 52 3.61 7.03 -16.92
C THR A 52 3.91 8.16 -15.95
N THR A 53 4.25 7.83 -14.70
CA THR A 53 4.45 8.83 -13.64
C THR A 53 5.16 8.20 -12.44
N SER A 54 5.78 9.05 -11.62
CA SER A 54 6.24 8.72 -10.25
C SER A 54 5.43 9.53 -9.24
N ILE A 55 5.14 8.95 -8.07
CA ILE A 55 4.28 9.54 -7.05
C ILE A 55 4.96 9.42 -5.70
N ILE A 56 5.13 10.55 -5.01
CA ILE A 56 5.69 10.58 -3.66
C ILE A 56 4.62 10.10 -2.67
N LEU A 57 4.87 8.96 -2.03
CA LEU A 57 3.93 8.35 -1.10
C LEU A 57 4.07 8.89 0.33
N GLY A 58 5.29 9.27 0.73
CA GLY A 58 5.59 9.74 2.09
C GLY A 58 7.10 9.74 2.39
N PRO A 59 7.46 9.98 3.66
CA PRO A 59 8.86 9.98 4.08
C PRO A 59 9.47 8.57 4.04
N SER A 60 10.75 8.50 3.67
CA SER A 60 11.51 7.24 3.66
C SER A 60 11.95 6.85 5.07
N PRO A 61 11.66 5.62 5.55
CA PRO A 61 12.20 5.13 6.83
C PRO A 61 13.67 4.71 6.70
N SER A 62 14.30 4.37 7.82
CA SER A 62 15.70 3.92 7.85
C SER A 62 15.92 2.65 7.02
N ALA A 63 17.15 2.44 6.54
CA ALA A 63 17.51 1.25 5.77
C ALA A 63 17.25 -0.06 6.52
N SER A 64 17.46 -0.08 7.85
CA SER A 64 17.18 -1.25 8.68
C SER A 64 15.68 -1.55 8.78
N THR A 65 14.83 -0.52 8.92
CA THR A 65 13.38 -0.71 8.89
C THR A 65 12.90 -1.25 7.54
N VAL A 66 13.43 -0.72 6.44
CA VAL A 66 13.12 -1.24 5.08
C VAL A 66 13.51 -2.72 4.97
N GLN A 67 14.72 -3.10 5.40
CA GLN A 67 15.17 -4.49 5.35
C GLN A 67 14.30 -5.41 6.19
N ASN A 68 13.95 -5.03 7.43
CA ASN A 68 13.12 -5.85 8.31
C ASN A 68 11.73 -6.11 7.71
N ILE A 69 11.08 -5.06 7.20
CA ILE A 69 9.77 -5.18 6.52
C ILE A 69 9.90 -6.09 5.30
N LEU A 70 10.94 -5.89 4.49
CA LEU A 70 11.17 -6.68 3.29
C LEU A 70 11.35 -8.17 3.60
N GLN A 71 12.10 -8.52 4.66
CA GLN A 71 12.27 -9.92 5.09
C GLN A 71 10.94 -10.57 5.51
N ASN A 72 9.99 -9.80 6.04
CA ASN A 72 8.66 -10.32 6.34
C ASN A 72 7.81 -10.49 5.08
N LEU A 73 7.86 -9.54 4.16
CA LEU A 73 7.12 -9.62 2.89
C LEU A 73 7.64 -10.74 1.98
N LEU A 74 8.94 -11.06 2.01
CA LEU A 74 9.51 -12.19 1.27
C LEU A 74 8.87 -13.54 1.65
N LYS A 75 8.25 -13.65 2.82
CA LYS A 75 7.56 -14.87 3.26
C LYS A 75 6.19 -15.05 2.60
N THR A 76 5.51 -13.96 2.25
CA THR A 76 4.16 -14.00 1.63
C THR A 76 4.19 -13.71 0.14
N PHE A 77 5.16 -12.93 -0.34
CA PHE A 77 5.39 -12.63 -1.75
C PHE A 77 6.48 -13.55 -2.33
N THR A 78 6.27 -14.85 -2.26
CA THR A 78 7.16 -15.86 -2.87
C THR A 78 6.91 -15.97 -4.39
N PRO A 79 7.81 -16.57 -5.19
CA PRO A 79 7.57 -16.74 -6.63
C PRO A 79 6.28 -17.53 -6.92
N THR A 80 6.03 -18.58 -6.14
CA THR A 80 4.84 -19.45 -6.28
C THR A 80 3.54 -18.79 -5.83
N SER A 81 3.62 -17.71 -5.05
CA SER A 81 2.44 -16.94 -4.63
C SER A 81 1.94 -15.96 -5.68
N TYR A 82 2.72 -15.72 -6.76
CA TYR A 82 2.34 -14.73 -7.77
C TYR A 82 1.05 -15.13 -8.49
N HIS A 83 0.05 -14.25 -8.43
CA HIS A 83 -1.22 -14.41 -9.13
C HIS A 83 -1.67 -13.07 -9.71
N LEU A 84 -1.96 -13.05 -11.02
CA LEU A 84 -2.32 -11.82 -11.76
C LEU A 84 -3.48 -11.04 -11.11
N LEU A 85 -4.47 -11.74 -10.55
CA LEU A 85 -5.64 -11.11 -9.94
C LEU A 85 -5.56 -10.98 -8.42
N ASN A 86 -4.80 -11.85 -7.74
CA ASN A 86 -4.93 -12.02 -6.29
C ASN A 86 -3.68 -11.54 -5.53
N ARG A 87 -2.50 -11.58 -6.17
CA ARG A 87 -1.21 -11.24 -5.57
C ARG A 87 -0.19 -10.94 -6.66
N ASN A 88 -0.14 -9.69 -7.09
CA ASN A 88 0.70 -9.21 -8.21
C ASN A 88 1.60 -8.05 -7.74
N CYS A 89 2.37 -7.47 -8.67
CA CYS A 89 3.23 -6.31 -8.38
C CYS A 89 2.50 -5.13 -7.69
N ASN A 90 1.25 -4.87 -8.05
CA ASN A 90 0.46 -3.77 -7.46
C ASN A 90 0.02 -4.08 -6.03
N HIS A 91 -0.32 -5.34 -5.73
CA HIS A 91 -0.56 -5.75 -4.35
C HIS A 91 0.70 -5.58 -3.51
N PHE A 92 1.85 -6.01 -4.05
CA PHE A 92 3.13 -5.86 -3.35
C PHE A 92 3.45 -4.40 -3.03
N THR A 93 3.36 -3.48 -3.99
CA THR A 93 3.70 -2.08 -3.74
C THR A 93 2.69 -1.40 -2.80
N GLU A 94 1.39 -1.71 -2.88
CA GLU A 94 0.39 -1.19 -1.93
C GLU A 94 0.67 -1.72 -0.50
N THR A 95 0.99 -3.01 -0.36
CA THR A 95 1.33 -3.62 0.94
C THR A 95 2.63 -3.05 1.49
N PHE A 96 3.68 -2.98 0.67
CA PHE A 96 4.99 -2.50 1.10
C PHE A 96 4.96 -1.02 1.50
N SER A 97 4.30 -0.16 0.72
CA SER A 97 4.12 1.25 1.10
C SER A 97 3.31 1.40 2.41
N THR A 98 2.27 0.58 2.61
CA THR A 98 1.49 0.55 3.85
C THR A 98 2.33 0.13 5.05
N SER A 99 3.24 -0.83 4.89
CA SER A 99 4.19 -1.23 5.94
C SER A 99 5.20 -0.12 6.25
N LEU A 100 5.74 0.52 5.21
CA LEU A 100 6.81 1.51 5.33
C LEU A 100 6.30 2.80 5.99
N ILE A 101 5.13 3.29 5.60
CA ILE A 101 4.61 4.60 6.00
C ILE A 101 3.63 4.40 7.16
N PRO A 102 3.93 4.92 8.37
CA PRO A 102 2.96 4.91 9.47
C PRO A 102 1.74 5.76 9.09
N SER A 103 0.57 5.13 8.98
CA SER A 103 -0.70 5.81 8.70
C SER A 103 -1.78 5.29 9.64
N SER A 104 -2.64 6.20 10.10
CA SER A 104 -3.87 5.87 10.82
C SER A 104 -5.04 5.54 9.88
N THR A 105 -4.87 5.78 8.59
CA THR A 105 -5.90 5.65 7.55
C THR A 105 -5.47 4.63 6.51
N PHE A 106 -6.40 3.74 6.14
CA PHE A 106 -6.21 2.71 5.12
C PHE A 106 -7.30 2.81 4.03
N PRO A 107 -6.95 2.66 2.74
CA PRO A 107 -5.60 2.56 2.18
C PRO A 107 -4.81 3.87 2.36
N LEU A 108 -3.50 3.83 2.15
CA LEU A 108 -2.65 5.01 2.20
C LEU A 108 -3.21 6.09 1.24
N PRO A 109 -3.56 7.31 1.70
CA PRO A 109 -4.24 8.30 0.86
C PRO A 109 -3.49 8.67 -0.42
N SER A 110 -2.15 8.66 -0.38
CA SER A 110 -1.28 8.96 -1.52
C SER A 110 -1.18 7.81 -2.54
N TYR A 111 -1.61 6.60 -2.19
CA TYR A 111 -1.53 5.45 -3.09
C TYR A 111 -2.68 5.47 -4.11
N PRO A 112 -2.42 5.43 -5.43
CA PRO A 112 -3.47 5.63 -6.42
C PRO A 112 -4.41 4.42 -6.51
N ARG A 113 -5.69 4.65 -6.18
CA ARG A 113 -6.71 3.58 -6.10
C ARG A 113 -7.02 2.89 -7.43
N TYR A 114 -6.69 3.49 -8.56
CA TYR A 114 -7.00 2.95 -9.89
C TYR A 114 -6.03 1.87 -10.36
N ILE A 115 -4.81 1.83 -9.82
CA ILE A 115 -3.68 1.00 -10.32
C ILE A 115 -4.03 -0.49 -10.35
N ASN A 116 -4.80 -0.97 -9.37
CA ASN A 116 -5.16 -2.38 -9.26
C ASN A 116 -6.68 -2.61 -9.32
N ARG A 117 -7.42 -1.69 -9.96
CA ARG A 117 -8.89 -1.74 -10.04
C ARG A 117 -9.39 -2.99 -10.77
N ALA A 118 -8.71 -3.40 -11.85
CA ALA A 118 -9.08 -4.58 -12.62
C ALA A 118 -9.04 -5.86 -11.76
N ALA A 119 -7.93 -6.08 -11.04
CA ALA A 119 -7.79 -7.16 -10.08
C ALA A 119 -8.87 -7.10 -8.98
N LYS A 120 -9.02 -5.93 -8.32
CA LYS A 120 -10.05 -5.71 -7.28
C LYS A 120 -11.48 -5.97 -7.76
N THR A 121 -11.76 -5.76 -9.04
CA THR A 121 -13.08 -6.02 -9.62
C THR A 121 -13.24 -7.50 -9.97
N ALA A 122 -12.23 -8.11 -10.58
CA ALA A 122 -12.27 -9.51 -10.99
C ALA A 122 -12.40 -10.48 -9.81
N THR A 123 -11.73 -10.21 -8.69
CA THR A 123 -11.81 -11.06 -7.48
C THR A 123 -13.20 -11.10 -6.86
N ILE A 124 -14.05 -10.08 -7.07
CA ILE A 124 -15.46 -10.09 -6.64
C ILE A 124 -16.24 -11.18 -7.39
N PHE A 125 -15.90 -11.46 -8.65
CA PHE A 125 -16.67 -12.34 -9.52
C PHE A 125 -16.06 -13.75 -9.70
N ILE A 126 -14.75 -13.92 -9.46
CA ILE A 126 -13.99 -15.14 -9.83
C ILE A 126 -13.19 -15.67 -8.64
N ASN A 127 -13.80 -15.71 -7.45
CA ASN A 127 -13.07 -15.93 -6.21
C ASN A 127 -12.56 -17.38 -6.03
N HIS A 128 -11.39 -17.68 -6.59
CA HIS A 128 -10.63 -18.91 -6.35
C HIS A 128 -9.19 -18.54 -5.95
N GLY A 129 -8.81 -18.69 -4.68
CA GLY A 129 -7.40 -18.67 -4.23
C GLY A 129 -7.06 -17.76 -3.04
N ASP A 130 -5.76 -17.69 -2.74
CA ASP A 130 -5.16 -16.82 -1.71
C ASP A 130 -5.13 -15.36 -2.20
N VAL A 131 -6.04 -14.52 -1.67
CA VAL A 131 -6.13 -13.09 -2.00
C VAL A 131 -5.29 -12.29 -1.02
N CYS A 132 -4.42 -11.43 -1.53
CA CYS A 132 -3.58 -10.57 -0.70
C CYS A 132 -4.41 -9.55 0.09
N ASP A 133 -4.39 -9.65 1.42
CA ASP A 133 -4.97 -8.63 2.32
C ASP A 133 -3.90 -7.59 2.64
N ILE A 134 -3.92 -6.50 1.87
CA ILE A 134 -2.94 -5.42 1.93
C ILE A 134 -2.86 -4.78 3.33
N GLU A 135 -3.99 -4.61 4.04
CA GLU A 135 -3.98 -4.04 5.39
C GLU A 135 -3.31 -5.03 6.34
N VAL A 136 -3.78 -6.29 6.36
CA VAL A 136 -3.27 -7.29 7.31
C VAL A 136 -1.80 -7.60 7.08
N GLU A 137 -1.43 -7.91 5.84
CA GLU A 137 -0.04 -8.21 5.49
C GLU A 137 0.87 -7.00 5.70
N GLY A 138 0.36 -5.79 5.42
CA GLY A 138 1.10 -4.54 5.61
C GLY A 138 1.46 -4.28 7.08
N TYR A 139 0.48 -4.42 7.97
CA TYR A 139 0.68 -4.27 9.42
C TYR A 139 1.55 -5.37 10.00
N ASN A 140 1.31 -6.62 9.61
CA ASN A 140 2.11 -7.77 10.05
C ASN A 140 3.58 -7.62 9.65
N ALA A 141 3.86 -7.21 8.41
CA ALA A 141 5.22 -7.00 7.93
C ALA A 141 5.96 -5.87 8.66
N ALA A 142 5.22 -4.84 9.08
CA ALA A 142 5.74 -3.73 9.89
C ALA A 142 5.91 -4.09 11.38
N GLY A 143 5.53 -5.29 11.82
CA GLY A 143 5.53 -5.67 13.24
C GLY A 143 4.54 -4.85 14.07
N ARG A 144 3.48 -4.32 13.44
CA ARG A 144 2.45 -3.52 14.11
C ARG A 144 1.26 -4.42 14.42
N GLU A 145 0.94 -4.56 15.69
CA GLU A 145 -0.27 -5.28 16.09
C GLU A 145 -1.51 -4.49 15.67
N ARG A 146 -2.55 -5.19 15.20
CA ARG A 146 -3.80 -4.56 14.78
C ARG A 146 -4.45 -3.97 16.04
N LEU A 147 -4.75 -2.65 16.06
CA LEU A 147 -5.79 -2.15 16.94
C LEU A 147 -7.06 -2.94 16.61
N SER A 148 -7.62 -3.60 17.61
CA SER A 148 -8.81 -4.43 17.42
C SER A 148 -9.92 -3.60 16.79
N LYS A 149 -10.83 -4.24 16.01
CA LYS A 149 -12.01 -3.54 15.46
C LYS A 149 -12.80 -2.78 16.55
N GLU A 150 -12.77 -3.28 17.79
CA GLU A 150 -13.37 -2.64 18.97
C GLU A 150 -12.71 -1.32 19.36
N GLU A 151 -11.39 -1.19 19.23
CA GLU A 151 -10.67 0.06 19.52
C GLU A 151 -10.91 1.14 18.47
N LYS A 152 -11.02 0.76 17.18
CA LYS A 152 -11.42 1.68 16.11
C LYS A 152 -12.84 2.23 16.35
N VAL A 153 -13.78 1.40 16.82
CA VAL A 153 -15.16 1.81 17.17
C VAL A 153 -15.19 2.75 18.38
N LYS A 154 -14.41 2.46 19.43
CA LYS A 154 -14.33 3.33 20.62
C LYS A 154 -13.76 4.72 20.32
N LYS A 155 -12.80 4.82 19.40
CA LYS A 155 -12.17 6.10 19.01
C LYS A 155 -13.05 6.95 18.07
N GLY A 156 -13.98 6.32 17.35
CA GLY A 156 -14.93 6.97 16.45
C GLY A 156 -16.21 7.52 17.12
N LYS A 157 -16.58 7.05 18.31
CA LYS A 157 -17.64 7.70 19.10
C LYS A 157 -17.10 9.02 19.68
N LYS A 158 -17.52 10.16 19.12
CA LYS A 158 -17.48 11.45 19.83
C LYS A 158 -18.07 11.20 21.23
N LYS A 159 -17.29 11.44 22.29
CA LYS A 159 -17.79 11.35 23.67
C LYS A 159 -18.99 12.30 23.76
N GLU A 160 -20.19 11.76 23.98
CA GLU A 160 -21.33 12.60 24.32
C GLU A 160 -21.00 13.30 25.64
N LEU A 161 -21.11 14.63 25.66
CA LEU A 161 -20.91 15.41 26.87
C LEU A 161 -21.97 15.00 27.90
N THR A 162 -21.54 14.79 29.15
CA THR A 162 -22.48 14.54 30.24
C THR A 162 -23.39 15.75 30.45
N GLU A 163 -24.57 15.56 31.03
CA GLU A 163 -25.54 16.64 31.24
C GLU A 163 -24.95 17.79 32.07
N GLU A 164 -24.10 17.49 33.05
CA GLU A 164 -23.35 18.50 33.81
C GLU A 164 -22.43 19.34 32.93
N GLN A 165 -21.75 18.71 31.96
CA GLN A 165 -20.87 19.41 31.04
C GLN A 165 -21.66 20.27 30.04
N LYS A 166 -22.86 19.82 29.63
CA LYS A 166 -23.76 20.62 28.79
C LYS A 166 -24.30 21.83 29.54
N GLU A 167 -24.65 21.67 30.82
CA GLU A 167 -25.16 22.75 31.66
C GLU A 167 -24.07 23.79 31.97
N ALA A 168 -22.83 23.35 32.24
CA ALA A 168 -21.68 24.23 32.39
C ALA A 168 -21.39 25.02 31.10
N LEU A 169 -21.49 24.37 29.93
CA LEU A 169 -21.31 25.04 28.64
C LEU A 169 -22.42 26.06 28.35
N ALA A 170 -23.64 25.81 28.82
CA ALA A 170 -24.78 26.73 28.68
C ALA A 170 -24.62 27.97 29.57
N LYS A 171 -24.00 27.84 30.74
CA LYS A 171 -23.70 28.96 31.65
C LYS A 171 -22.59 29.87 31.12
N LEU A 172 -21.65 29.33 30.32
CA LEU A 172 -20.55 30.08 29.70
C LEU A 172 -20.96 30.87 28.44
N LYS A 173 -22.16 30.63 27.89
CA LYS A 173 -22.68 31.32 26.69
C LYS A 173 -23.62 32.49 26.99
N LYS A 174 -23.74 32.90 28.25
CA LYS A 174 -24.37 34.16 28.67
C LYS A 174 -23.30 35.19 28.97
#